data_AF-A0A653YDS7-F1
#
_entry.id   AF-A0A653YDS7-F1
#
_cell.length_a   1.000
_cell.length_b   1.000
_cell.length_c   1.000
_cell.angle_alpha   90.00
_cell.angle_beta   90.00
_cell.angle_gamma   90.00
#
_symmetry.space_group_name_H-M   'P 1'
#
loop_
_entity.id
_entity.type
_entity.pdbx_description
1 polymer ?
#
loop_
_entity_poly.entity_id
_entity_poly.type
_entity_poly.pdbx_seq_one_letter_code
_entity_poly.pdbx_strand_id
1 'polypeptide(L)'
;MSGETVVYKNDLNLVPLRKFTSIEINLFFVMCNKLKEQDTYMLHLAFDELKELSNYNPKTRNINRFVKDLDDVYKKMLELTIKYEDDDIIERFVLFNHYRIHKKEQYLEISTSPNLKHILNSITNNFTKFELEEMTTLKSTYSKNMFRILKQFKHTGYLKIKINDFRERLDIPTSYRMTDINKNVLKPIINELSYIFKALKIHKVRAKKGRKIEYLEFIFEPENRIYNKKYVKSKNTVGSRQYISREKTPSWLENRTYNKEDKIDIDPQLEKDREAFLKQLKIDWDE
;
A
#
# COMPACT_ATOMS: atom_id res chain seq x y z
N MET A 1 -6.99 -7.27 -24.67
CA MET A 1 -7.74 -7.67 -23.47
C MET A 1 -7.85 -6.45 -22.59
N SER A 2 -9.06 -6.01 -22.23
CA SER A 2 -9.24 -4.89 -21.30
C SER A 2 -8.63 -5.27 -19.96
N GLY A 3 -7.53 -4.63 -19.58
CA GLY A 3 -6.83 -4.93 -18.33
C GLY A 3 -7.76 -4.77 -17.14
N GLU A 4 -7.85 -5.80 -16.31
CA GLU A 4 -8.60 -5.72 -15.07
C GLU A 4 -7.87 -4.81 -14.08
N THR A 5 -8.23 -3.54 -14.06
CA THR A 5 -7.60 -2.58 -13.16
C THR A 5 -8.20 -2.61 -11.75
N VAL A 6 -7.38 -2.67 -10.70
CA VAL A 6 -7.82 -2.43 -9.33
C VAL A 6 -7.72 -0.94 -9.00
N VAL A 7 -8.74 -0.37 -8.37
CA VAL A 7 -8.75 1.00 -7.85
C VAL A 7 -9.33 1.00 -6.43
N TYR A 8 -8.62 1.60 -5.47
CA TYR A 8 -9.11 1.79 -4.11
C TYR A 8 -8.49 3.02 -3.45
N LYS A 9 -9.12 3.54 -2.41
CA LYS A 9 -8.63 4.66 -1.60
C LYS A 9 -7.40 4.26 -0.78
N ASN A 10 -6.40 5.14 -0.68
CA ASN A 10 -5.09 4.85 -0.05
C ASN A 10 -5.19 4.37 1.40
N ASP A 11 -6.28 4.64 2.11
CA ASP A 11 -6.56 4.12 3.44
C ASP A 11 -6.43 2.59 3.52
N LEU A 12 -6.81 1.89 2.43
CA LEU A 12 -6.67 0.44 2.37
C LEU A 12 -5.20 -0.01 2.49
N ASN A 13 -4.23 0.80 2.04
CA ASN A 13 -2.78 0.49 2.17
C ASN A 13 -2.27 0.53 3.61
N LEU A 14 -3.05 1.10 4.55
CA LEU A 14 -2.74 1.07 5.96
C LEU A 14 -3.14 -0.26 6.62
N VAL A 15 -3.99 -1.05 5.95
CA VAL A 15 -4.49 -2.31 6.46
C VAL A 15 -3.51 -3.44 6.14
N PRO A 16 -2.85 -4.04 7.16
CA PRO A 16 -1.91 -5.13 6.95
C PRO A 16 -2.65 -6.42 6.59
N LEU A 17 -2.30 -7.03 5.46
CA LEU A 17 -2.89 -8.31 5.02
C LEU A 17 -2.00 -9.52 5.35
N ARG A 18 -1.18 -9.45 6.40
CA ARG A 18 -0.15 -10.49 6.64
C ARG A 18 -0.73 -11.85 7.03
N LYS A 19 -1.88 -11.88 7.70
CA LYS A 19 -2.59 -13.13 8.01
C LYS A 19 -3.12 -13.83 6.76
N PHE A 20 -3.21 -13.10 5.64
CA PHE A 20 -3.65 -13.64 4.37
C PHE A 20 -2.51 -14.38 3.69
N THR A 21 -2.83 -15.51 3.08
CA THR A 21 -1.90 -16.17 2.16
C THR A 21 -1.82 -15.40 0.85
N SER A 22 -0.81 -15.70 0.04
CA SER A 22 -0.62 -15.09 -1.28
C SER A 22 -1.87 -15.20 -2.17
N ILE A 23 -2.52 -16.36 -2.14
CA ILE A 23 -3.73 -16.65 -2.91
C ILE A 23 -4.94 -15.89 -2.35
N GLU A 24 -5.08 -15.84 -1.03
CA GLU A 24 -6.16 -15.10 -0.37
C GLU A 24 -6.07 -13.59 -0.63
N ILE A 25 -4.85 -13.02 -0.68
CA ILE A 25 -4.65 -11.62 -1.10
C ILE A 25 -5.12 -11.43 -2.56
N ASN A 26 -4.81 -12.37 -3.46
CA ASN A 26 -5.29 -12.29 -4.84
C ASN A 26 -6.82 -12.29 -4.88
N LEU A 27 -7.46 -13.25 -4.22
CA LEU A 27 -8.92 -13.35 -4.15
C LEU A 27 -9.55 -12.07 -3.61
N PHE A 28 -8.96 -11.48 -2.56
CA PHE A 28 -9.41 -10.20 -2.02
C PHE A 28 -9.38 -9.08 -3.07
N PHE A 29 -8.28 -8.94 -3.82
CA PHE A 29 -8.16 -7.89 -4.82
C PHE A 29 -8.96 -8.16 -6.10
N VAL A 30 -9.26 -9.43 -6.42
CA VAL A 30 -10.28 -9.78 -7.43
C VAL A 30 -11.64 -9.28 -6.98
N MET A 31 -12.05 -9.54 -5.73
CA MET A 31 -13.33 -9.04 -5.20
C MET A 31 -13.38 -7.51 -5.24
N CYS A 32 -12.30 -6.83 -4.84
CA CYS A 32 -12.20 -5.37 -4.95
C CYS A 32 -12.29 -4.88 -6.40
N ASN A 33 -11.66 -5.59 -7.35
CA ASN A 33 -11.76 -5.29 -8.77
C ASN A 33 -13.21 -5.38 -9.28
N LYS A 34 -13.95 -6.42 -8.86
CA LYS A 34 -15.33 -6.63 -9.31
C LYS A 34 -16.33 -5.69 -8.65
N LEU A 35 -16.09 -5.31 -7.40
CA LEU A 35 -16.96 -4.41 -6.64
C LEU A 35 -16.73 -2.92 -6.91
N LYS A 36 -15.63 -2.55 -7.59
CA LYS A 36 -15.39 -1.16 -7.98
C LYS A 36 -16.44 -0.71 -9.01
N GLU A 37 -16.82 0.55 -8.95
CA GLU A 37 -17.84 1.15 -9.82
C GLU A 37 -19.22 0.42 -9.81
N GLN A 38 -19.47 -0.46 -8.83
CA GLN A 38 -20.73 -1.20 -8.62
C GLN A 38 -21.53 -0.67 -7.42
N ASP A 39 -21.16 0.49 -6.88
CA ASP A 39 -21.82 1.11 -5.72
C ASP A 39 -21.88 0.15 -4.50
N THR A 40 -23.07 -0.13 -3.98
CA THR A 40 -23.31 -1.12 -2.91
C THR A 40 -24.20 -2.25 -3.41
N TYR A 41 -24.27 -2.44 -4.74
CA TYR A 41 -25.08 -3.51 -5.31
C TYR A 41 -24.50 -4.88 -4.94
N MET A 42 -25.42 -5.84 -4.86
CA MET A 42 -25.09 -7.24 -4.65
C MET A 42 -24.67 -7.86 -5.98
N LEU A 43 -23.50 -8.47 -5.99
CA LEU A 43 -22.93 -9.13 -7.17
C LEU A 43 -22.89 -10.64 -6.99
N HIS A 44 -23.06 -11.37 -8.09
CA HIS A 44 -22.82 -12.80 -8.18
C HIS A 44 -21.54 -13.04 -8.97
N LEU A 45 -20.49 -13.51 -8.31
CA LEU A 45 -19.18 -13.78 -8.91
C LEU A 45 -19.00 -15.28 -9.08
N ALA A 46 -18.85 -15.75 -10.31
CA ALA A 46 -18.66 -17.17 -10.60
C ALA A 46 -17.31 -17.66 -10.04
N PHE A 47 -17.26 -18.89 -9.53
CA PHE A 47 -16.01 -19.45 -9.00
C PHE A 47 -14.91 -19.54 -10.04
N ASP A 48 -15.25 -19.84 -11.29
CA ASP A 48 -14.25 -19.96 -12.36
C ASP A 48 -13.65 -18.61 -12.73
N GLU A 49 -14.47 -17.55 -12.75
CA GLU A 49 -14.00 -16.16 -12.90
C GLU A 49 -13.05 -15.78 -11.75
N LEU A 50 -13.44 -16.05 -10.50
CA LEU A 50 -12.58 -15.78 -9.35
C LEU A 50 -11.24 -16.53 -9.42
N LYS A 51 -11.25 -17.80 -9.86
CA LYS A 51 -10.03 -18.60 -10.02
C LYS A 51 -9.13 -18.06 -11.11
N GLU A 52 -9.69 -17.71 -12.27
CA GLU A 52 -8.94 -17.18 -13.41
C GLU A 52 -8.22 -15.88 -13.01
N LEU A 53 -8.97 -14.94 -12.45
CA LEU A 53 -8.47 -13.61 -12.13
C LEU A 53 -7.50 -13.60 -10.95
N SER A 54 -7.68 -14.50 -9.99
CA SER A 54 -6.75 -14.62 -8.85
C SER A 54 -5.48 -15.41 -9.19
N ASN A 55 -5.33 -15.86 -10.45
CA ASN A 55 -4.29 -16.80 -10.85
C ASN A 55 -4.25 -18.04 -9.93
N TYR A 56 -5.43 -18.54 -9.58
CA TYR A 56 -5.60 -19.72 -8.75
C TYR A 56 -5.15 -20.96 -9.54
N ASN A 57 -4.49 -21.91 -8.87
CA ASN A 57 -3.89 -23.05 -9.57
C ASN A 57 -4.97 -23.83 -10.36
N PRO A 58 -4.88 -23.88 -11.72
CA PRO A 58 -5.89 -24.50 -12.57
C PRO A 58 -5.97 -26.02 -12.40
N LYS A 59 -4.92 -26.64 -11.84
CA LYS A 59 -4.92 -28.08 -11.50
C LYS A 59 -5.74 -28.40 -10.24
N THR A 60 -6.18 -27.38 -9.51
CA THR A 60 -7.02 -27.57 -8.31
C THR A 60 -8.44 -27.90 -8.72
N ARG A 61 -8.70 -29.19 -8.96
CA ARG A 61 -10.05 -29.71 -9.20
C ARG A 61 -10.93 -29.75 -7.95
N ASN A 62 -10.32 -29.56 -6.77
CA ASN A 62 -11.02 -29.65 -5.50
C ASN A 62 -11.77 -28.36 -5.17
N ILE A 63 -13.08 -28.36 -5.41
CA ILE A 63 -13.98 -27.25 -5.08
C ILE A 63 -14.01 -26.95 -3.57
N ASN A 64 -13.90 -27.95 -2.71
CA ASN A 64 -13.94 -27.75 -1.26
C ASN A 64 -12.74 -26.95 -0.76
N ARG A 65 -11.57 -27.12 -1.40
CA ARG A 65 -10.40 -26.30 -1.09
C ARG A 65 -10.63 -24.84 -1.48
N PHE A 66 -11.18 -24.59 -2.66
CA PHE A 66 -11.49 -23.22 -3.10
C PHE A 66 -12.54 -22.55 -2.21
N VAL A 67 -13.60 -23.28 -1.86
CA VAL A 67 -14.64 -22.83 -0.91
C VAL A 67 -14.02 -22.51 0.46
N LYS A 68 -13.09 -23.34 0.94
CA LYS A 68 -12.37 -23.08 2.19
C LYS A 68 -11.52 -21.81 2.10
N ASP A 69 -10.78 -21.61 1.00
CA ASP A 69 -9.98 -20.40 0.81
C ASP A 69 -10.88 -19.15 0.76
N LEU A 70 -12.06 -19.22 0.11
CA LEU A 70 -13.06 -18.14 0.13
C LEU A 70 -13.60 -17.85 1.54
N ASP A 71 -13.88 -18.88 2.34
CA ASP A 71 -14.34 -18.72 3.72
C ASP A 71 -13.24 -18.13 4.62
N ASP A 72 -11.99 -18.60 4.46
CA ASP A 72 -10.82 -18.09 5.19
C ASP A 72 -10.54 -16.61 4.85
N VAL A 73 -10.70 -16.21 3.58
CA VAL A 73 -10.62 -14.80 3.13
C VAL A 73 -11.62 -13.92 3.90
N TYR A 74 -12.87 -14.34 4.00
CA TYR A 74 -13.91 -13.56 4.70
C TYR A 74 -13.65 -13.49 6.20
N LYS A 75 -13.32 -14.62 6.85
CA LYS A 75 -12.97 -14.65 8.28
C LYS A 75 -11.86 -13.67 8.61
N LYS A 76 -10.80 -13.64 7.81
CA LYS A 76 -9.68 -12.72 8.01
C LYS A 76 -10.08 -11.26 7.76
N MET A 77 -11.00 -10.99 6.83
CA MET A 77 -11.51 -9.63 6.62
C MET A 77 -12.37 -9.10 7.77
N LEU A 78 -13.12 -9.97 8.44
CA LEU A 78 -13.86 -9.58 9.65
C LEU A 78 -12.92 -9.12 10.77
N GLU A 79 -11.65 -9.57 10.78
CA GLU A 79 -10.65 -9.07 11.72
C GLU A 79 -10.08 -7.69 11.33
N LEU A 80 -10.24 -7.26 10.08
CA LEU A 80 -9.72 -5.99 9.56
C LEU A 80 -10.66 -4.80 9.82
N THR A 81 -11.59 -4.92 10.77
CA THR A 81 -12.59 -3.88 11.06
C THR A 81 -11.96 -2.51 11.29
N ILE A 82 -12.51 -1.49 10.62
CA ILE A 82 -12.17 -0.09 10.90
C ILE A 82 -12.96 0.31 12.14
N LYS A 83 -12.24 0.68 13.21
CA LYS A 83 -12.82 1.22 14.44
C LYS A 83 -12.82 2.74 14.35
N TYR A 84 -14.00 3.34 14.45
CA TYR A 84 -14.16 4.73 14.83
C TYR A 84 -14.56 4.76 16.31
N GLU A 85 -13.91 5.59 17.10
CA GLU A 85 -14.17 5.75 18.52
C GLU A 85 -14.03 7.23 18.86
N ASP A 86 -15.10 7.79 19.39
CA ASP A 86 -15.10 9.06 20.11
C ASP A 86 -15.50 8.82 21.58
N ASP A 87 -15.79 9.89 22.32
CA ASP A 87 -16.09 9.80 23.76
C ASP A 87 -17.43 9.10 24.07
N ASP A 88 -18.32 8.93 23.09
CA ASP A 88 -19.69 8.40 23.28
C ASP A 88 -19.96 7.13 22.45
N ILE A 89 -19.34 6.99 21.28
CA ILE A 89 -19.67 5.98 20.27
C ILE A 89 -18.43 5.20 19.84
N ILE A 90 -18.55 3.87 19.87
CA ILE A 90 -17.62 2.95 19.20
C ILE A 90 -18.35 2.32 18.02
N GLU A 91 -17.91 2.63 16.81
CA GLU A 91 -18.45 2.07 15.58
C GLU A 91 -17.41 1.20 14.87
N ARG A 92 -17.85 0.05 14.34
CA ARG A 92 -17.00 -0.88 13.59
C ARG A 92 -17.61 -1.18 12.23
N PHE A 93 -16.80 -1.05 11.20
CA PHE A 93 -17.20 -1.36 9.84
C PHE A 93 -16.35 -2.47 9.23
N VAL A 94 -17.01 -3.32 8.45
CA VAL A 94 -16.38 -4.33 7.59
C VAL A 94 -16.56 -3.91 6.13
N LEU A 95 -15.56 -4.20 5.28
CA LEU A 95 -15.59 -3.78 3.88
C LEU A 95 -16.75 -4.41 3.11
N PHE A 96 -17.01 -5.68 3.35
CA PHE A 96 -18.10 -6.44 2.74
C PHE A 96 -19.17 -6.73 3.79
N ASN A 97 -20.36 -6.17 3.63
CA ASN A 97 -21.50 -6.36 4.53
C ASN A 97 -22.36 -7.58 4.17
N HIS A 98 -22.18 -8.12 2.96
CA HIS A 98 -22.79 -9.36 2.50
C HIS A 98 -21.72 -10.25 1.88
N TYR A 99 -21.69 -11.52 2.29
CA TYR A 99 -20.76 -12.52 1.77
C TYR A 99 -21.36 -13.92 1.93
N ARG A 100 -21.82 -14.52 0.82
CA ARG A 100 -22.48 -15.83 0.83
C ARG A 100 -21.92 -16.74 -0.26
N ILE A 101 -21.42 -17.89 0.14
CA ILE A 101 -20.82 -18.88 -0.77
C ILE A 101 -21.86 -19.92 -1.16
N HIS A 102 -22.25 -19.93 -2.44
CA HIS A 102 -23.16 -20.93 -3.00
C HIS A 102 -22.36 -22.09 -3.58
N LYS A 103 -22.24 -23.17 -2.78
CA LYS A 103 -21.34 -24.30 -3.09
C LYS A 103 -21.82 -25.16 -4.27
N LYS A 104 -23.13 -25.32 -4.45
CA LYS A 104 -23.69 -26.16 -5.51
C LYS A 104 -23.69 -25.44 -6.85
N GLU A 105 -24.11 -24.19 -6.83
CA GLU A 105 -24.22 -23.28 -7.96
C GLU A 105 -22.88 -22.62 -8.32
N GLN A 106 -21.87 -22.75 -7.45
CA GLN A 106 -20.48 -22.33 -7.64
C GLN A 106 -20.30 -20.84 -7.90
N TYR A 107 -20.93 -20.01 -7.07
CA TYR A 107 -20.74 -18.56 -7.10
C TYR A 107 -20.66 -17.97 -5.69
N LEU A 108 -20.06 -16.79 -5.61
CA LEU A 108 -20.00 -15.94 -4.42
C LEU A 108 -20.98 -14.78 -4.60
N GLU A 109 -21.88 -14.60 -3.65
CA GLU A 109 -22.75 -13.44 -3.53
C GLU A 109 -22.08 -12.45 -2.56
N ILE A 110 -21.80 -11.23 -3.03
CA ILE A 110 -21.00 -10.24 -2.28
C ILE A 110 -21.47 -8.82 -2.54
N SER A 111 -21.45 -7.96 -1.50
CA SER A 111 -21.70 -6.52 -1.64
C SER A 111 -20.75 -5.70 -0.76
N THR A 112 -20.46 -4.48 -1.19
CA THR A 112 -19.68 -3.51 -0.41
C THR A 112 -20.57 -2.84 0.63
N SER A 113 -20.04 -2.68 1.85
CA SER A 113 -20.73 -1.93 2.91
C SER A 113 -20.95 -0.47 2.50
N PRO A 114 -22.17 0.09 2.64
CA PRO A 114 -22.43 1.50 2.37
C PRO A 114 -21.50 2.46 3.11
N ASN A 115 -21.15 2.13 4.36
CA ASN A 115 -20.23 2.95 5.18
C ASN A 115 -18.81 3.00 4.61
N LEU A 116 -18.40 1.97 3.86
CA LEU A 116 -17.09 1.87 3.21
C LEU A 116 -17.16 1.99 1.68
N LYS A 117 -18.29 2.45 1.13
CA LYS A 117 -18.46 2.74 -0.31
C LYS A 117 -17.35 3.64 -0.85
N HIS A 118 -16.90 4.61 -0.05
CA HIS A 118 -15.83 5.54 -0.43
C HIS A 118 -14.45 4.89 -0.60
N ILE A 119 -14.25 3.64 -0.13
CA ILE A 119 -13.00 2.90 -0.30
C ILE A 119 -12.87 2.34 -1.72
N LEU A 120 -13.97 1.88 -2.33
CA LEU A 120 -13.95 1.19 -3.64
C LEU A 120 -14.70 1.95 -4.76
N ASN A 121 -15.73 2.73 -4.44
CA ASN A 121 -16.70 3.25 -5.42
C ASN A 121 -16.69 4.78 -5.55
N SER A 122 -16.57 5.52 -4.45
CA SER A 122 -16.58 7.00 -4.46
C SER A 122 -15.19 7.60 -4.35
N ILE A 123 -14.31 7.19 -5.26
CA ILE A 123 -12.88 7.51 -5.22
C ILE A 123 -12.61 8.77 -6.06
N THR A 124 -12.44 9.91 -5.40
CA THR A 124 -12.17 11.19 -6.09
C THR A 124 -10.69 11.57 -6.08
N ASN A 125 -10.01 11.38 -4.94
CA ASN A 125 -8.61 11.74 -4.72
C ASN A 125 -7.91 10.68 -3.86
N ASN A 126 -6.57 10.69 -3.84
CA ASN A 126 -5.73 9.84 -2.98
C ASN A 126 -6.05 8.34 -3.10
N PHE A 127 -5.87 7.81 -4.30
CA PHE A 127 -6.15 6.42 -4.60
C PHE A 127 -4.95 5.71 -5.21
N THR A 128 -4.96 4.40 -5.08
CA THR A 128 -3.98 3.51 -5.68
C THR A 128 -4.64 2.79 -6.86
N LYS A 129 -3.96 2.77 -8.01
CA LYS A 129 -4.43 2.12 -9.25
C LYS A 129 -3.33 1.27 -9.86
N PHE A 130 -3.63 0.00 -10.14
CA PHE A 130 -2.72 -0.95 -10.80
C PHE A 130 -3.48 -2.03 -11.56
N GLU A 131 -2.78 -2.74 -12.46
CA GLU A 131 -3.36 -3.89 -13.16
C GLU A 131 -3.34 -5.11 -12.25
N LEU A 132 -4.48 -5.78 -12.11
CA LEU A 132 -4.64 -6.92 -11.20
C LEU A 132 -3.60 -8.02 -11.46
N GLU A 133 -3.30 -8.26 -12.74
CA GLU A 133 -2.29 -9.23 -13.18
C GLU A 133 -0.90 -8.97 -12.57
N GLU A 134 -0.49 -7.71 -12.45
CA GLU A 134 0.80 -7.36 -11.82
C GLU A 134 0.88 -7.89 -10.38
N MET A 135 -0.20 -7.77 -9.62
CA MET A 135 -0.25 -8.27 -8.25
C MET A 135 -0.33 -9.79 -8.19
N THR A 136 -1.15 -10.42 -9.03
CA THR A 136 -1.46 -11.86 -8.91
C THR A 136 -0.28 -12.75 -9.26
N THR A 137 0.66 -12.24 -10.07
CA THR A 137 1.96 -12.90 -10.37
C THR A 137 2.92 -12.97 -9.17
N LEU A 138 2.78 -12.08 -8.19
CA LEU A 138 3.63 -12.06 -6.99
C LEU A 138 3.37 -13.28 -6.11
N LYS A 139 4.42 -13.85 -5.50
CA LYS A 139 4.29 -15.05 -4.66
C LYS A 139 4.39 -14.70 -3.19
N SER A 140 5.28 -13.79 -2.82
CA SER A 140 5.48 -13.36 -1.44
C SER A 140 4.37 -12.41 -0.97
N THR A 141 3.83 -12.66 0.22
CA THR A 141 2.87 -11.76 0.87
C THR A 141 3.50 -10.40 1.20
N TYR A 142 4.80 -10.37 1.56
CA TYR A 142 5.54 -9.11 1.72
C TYR A 142 5.68 -8.35 0.41
N SER A 143 5.92 -9.04 -0.71
CA SER A 143 5.99 -8.42 -2.03
C SER A 143 4.65 -7.83 -2.44
N LYS A 144 3.53 -8.55 -2.23
CA LYS A 144 2.18 -8.03 -2.50
C LYS A 144 1.84 -6.81 -1.66
N ASN A 145 2.12 -6.84 -0.35
CA ASN A 145 1.86 -5.69 0.52
C ASN A 145 2.74 -4.49 0.16
N MET A 146 4.02 -4.71 -0.15
CA MET A 146 4.90 -3.63 -0.58
C MET A 146 4.53 -3.08 -1.97
N PHE A 147 4.10 -3.94 -2.90
CA PHE A 147 3.62 -3.56 -4.22
C PHE A 147 2.50 -2.52 -4.13
N ARG A 148 1.53 -2.75 -3.23
CA ARG A 148 0.42 -1.82 -3.00
C ARG A 148 0.90 -0.45 -2.55
N ILE A 149 1.81 -0.45 -1.58
CA ILE A 149 2.41 0.78 -1.05
C ILE A 149 3.20 1.49 -2.15
N LEU A 150 4.05 0.80 -2.91
CA LEU A 150 4.84 1.43 -3.99
C LEU A 150 3.98 1.91 -5.16
N LYS A 151 2.88 1.22 -5.49
CA LYS A 151 1.93 1.66 -6.52
C LYS A 151 1.25 2.98 -6.15
N GLN A 152 1.07 3.30 -4.86
CA GLN A 152 0.64 4.64 -4.43
C GLN A 152 1.63 5.72 -4.91
N PHE A 153 2.94 5.45 -4.83
CA PHE A 153 4.02 6.36 -5.20
C PHE A 153 4.49 6.19 -6.66
N LYS A 154 3.71 5.51 -7.51
CA LYS A 154 4.16 5.11 -8.84
C LYS A 154 4.57 6.27 -9.75
N HIS A 155 4.01 7.45 -9.55
CA HIS A 155 4.33 8.65 -10.34
C HIS A 155 5.46 9.50 -9.74
N THR A 156 5.79 9.33 -8.46
CA THR A 156 6.93 10.01 -7.85
C THR A 156 8.19 9.18 -8.00
N GLY A 157 8.08 7.84 -7.99
CA GLY A 157 9.23 6.94 -8.03
C GLY A 157 10.01 6.89 -6.72
N TYR A 158 9.46 7.46 -5.64
CA TYR A 158 10.17 7.63 -4.38
C TYR A 158 9.25 7.45 -3.17
N LEU A 159 9.69 6.62 -2.23
CA LEU A 159 9.07 6.44 -0.93
C LEU A 159 10.16 6.41 0.16
N LYS A 160 10.00 7.27 1.17
CA LYS A 160 10.77 7.22 2.41
C LYS A 160 9.85 6.87 3.57
N ILE A 161 10.18 5.81 4.30
CA ILE A 161 9.36 5.31 5.40
C ILE A 161 10.23 5.02 6.63
N LYS A 162 9.75 5.41 7.82
CA LYS A 162 10.42 5.05 9.08
C LYS A 162 10.44 3.53 9.24
N ILE A 163 11.47 2.99 9.85
CA ILE A 163 11.59 1.53 10.04
C ILE A 163 10.42 0.98 10.88
N ASN A 164 9.91 1.74 11.84
CA ASN A 164 8.78 1.31 12.67
C ASN A 164 7.48 1.25 11.85
N ASP A 165 7.18 2.30 11.09
CA ASP A 165 6.01 2.33 10.19
C ASP A 165 6.09 1.23 9.12
N PHE A 166 7.29 0.95 8.60
CA PHE A 166 7.51 -0.15 7.66
C PHE A 166 7.20 -1.50 8.29
N ARG A 167 7.60 -1.70 9.56
CA ARG A 167 7.27 -2.92 10.30
C ARG A 167 5.79 -3.03 10.58
N GLU A 168 5.12 -1.94 10.96
CA GLU A 168 3.68 -1.95 11.20
C GLU A 168 2.90 -2.27 9.91
N ARG A 169 3.18 -1.56 8.81
CA ARG A 169 2.44 -1.72 7.54
C ARG A 169 2.60 -3.10 6.90
N LEU A 170 3.78 -3.71 7.06
CA LEU A 170 4.02 -5.08 6.60
C LEU A 170 3.78 -6.13 7.70
N ASP A 171 3.32 -5.70 8.88
CA ASP A 171 3.13 -6.50 10.09
C ASP A 171 4.35 -7.40 10.39
N ILE A 172 5.58 -6.87 10.34
CA ILE A 172 6.82 -7.63 10.54
C ILE A 172 6.95 -8.03 12.02
N PRO A 173 7.23 -9.32 12.36
CA PRO A 173 7.38 -9.76 13.74
C PRO A 173 8.38 -8.92 14.50
N THR A 174 8.06 -8.50 15.73
CA THR A 174 8.99 -7.75 16.60
C THR A 174 10.33 -8.47 16.81
N SER A 175 10.33 -9.81 16.77
CA SER A 175 11.52 -10.65 16.86
C SER A 175 12.49 -10.53 15.69
N TYR A 176 12.05 -10.05 14.52
CA TYR A 176 12.92 -9.92 13.35
C TYR A 176 13.95 -8.81 13.57
N ARG A 177 15.23 -9.19 13.55
CA ARG A 177 16.35 -8.26 13.48
C ARG A 177 16.52 -7.75 12.04
N MET A 178 17.34 -6.73 11.85
CA MET A 178 17.58 -6.17 10.51
C MET A 178 18.13 -7.23 9.53
N THR A 179 18.90 -8.21 10.02
CA THR A 179 19.36 -9.35 9.22
C THR A 179 18.20 -10.21 8.71
N ASP A 180 17.20 -10.47 9.57
CA ASP A 180 16.02 -11.26 9.23
C ASP A 180 15.12 -10.48 8.27
N ILE A 181 14.95 -9.17 8.47
CA ILE A 181 14.25 -8.28 7.54
C ILE A 181 14.92 -8.29 6.17
N ASN A 182 16.25 -8.22 6.11
CA ASN A 182 16.97 -8.28 4.83
C ASN A 182 16.68 -9.58 4.08
N LYS A 183 16.77 -10.71 4.80
CA LYS A 183 16.64 -12.04 4.22
C LYS A 183 15.20 -12.39 3.83
N ASN A 184 14.26 -12.11 4.72
CA ASN A 184 12.89 -12.64 4.64
C ASN A 184 11.88 -11.61 4.11
N VAL A 185 12.21 -10.32 4.11
CA VAL A 185 11.29 -9.24 3.70
C VAL A 185 11.84 -8.51 2.48
N LEU A 186 13.00 -7.85 2.60
CA LEU A 186 13.55 -7.02 1.53
C LEU A 186 14.02 -7.84 0.32
N LYS A 187 14.65 -9.00 0.53
CA LYS A 187 15.11 -9.84 -0.58
C LYS A 187 13.94 -10.34 -1.46
N PRO A 188 12.85 -10.91 -0.90
CA PRO A 188 11.67 -11.22 -1.71
C PRO A 188 11.06 -10.01 -2.43
N ILE A 189 10.97 -8.87 -1.74
CA ILE A 189 10.46 -7.61 -2.31
C ILE A 189 11.29 -7.21 -3.53
N ILE A 190 12.61 -7.13 -3.40
CA ILE A 190 13.50 -6.77 -4.51
C ILE A 190 13.35 -7.78 -5.65
N ASN A 191 13.42 -9.08 -5.33
CA ASN A 191 13.41 -10.12 -6.35
C ASN A 191 12.12 -10.13 -7.17
N GLU A 192 10.95 -9.94 -6.56
CA GLU A 192 9.68 -10.00 -7.28
C GLU A 192 9.29 -8.62 -7.86
N LEU A 193 9.52 -7.52 -7.14
CA LEU A 193 9.06 -6.21 -7.56
C LEU A 193 9.96 -5.54 -8.60
N SER A 194 11.21 -5.96 -8.75
CA SER A 194 12.11 -5.39 -9.78
C SER A 194 11.63 -5.66 -11.22
N TYR A 195 10.79 -6.67 -11.43
CA TYR A 195 10.17 -6.93 -12.74
C TYR A 195 9.05 -5.94 -13.07
N ILE A 196 8.44 -5.34 -12.05
CA ILE A 196 7.30 -4.42 -12.19
C ILE A 196 7.80 -2.96 -12.10
N PHE A 197 8.62 -2.66 -11.10
CA PHE A 197 9.19 -1.34 -10.85
C PHE A 197 10.61 -1.27 -11.40
N LYS A 198 10.77 -0.57 -12.52
CA LYS A 198 12.07 -0.43 -13.18
C LYS A 198 13.07 0.28 -12.28
N ALA A 199 14.30 -0.23 -12.27
CA ALA A 199 15.41 0.27 -11.47
C ALA A 199 15.12 0.39 -9.95
N LEU A 200 14.28 -0.49 -9.40
CA LEU A 200 13.97 -0.51 -7.98
C LEU A 200 15.22 -0.71 -7.11
N LYS A 201 15.47 0.26 -6.23
CA LYS A 201 16.56 0.26 -5.25
C LYS A 201 16.02 0.52 -3.85
N ILE A 202 16.63 -0.12 -2.86
CA ILE A 202 16.31 0.06 -1.44
C ILE A 202 17.56 0.54 -0.71
N HIS A 203 17.48 1.73 -0.13
CA HIS A 203 18.53 2.31 0.70
C HIS A 203 18.12 2.30 2.18
N LYS A 204 19.10 2.10 3.06
CA LYS A 204 18.90 2.09 4.51
C LYS A 204 19.56 3.33 5.08
N VAL A 205 18.77 4.25 5.59
CA VAL A 205 19.27 5.48 6.20
C VAL A 205 19.44 5.26 7.69
N ARG A 206 20.66 5.49 8.18
CA ARG A 206 20.98 5.39 9.61
C ARG A 206 20.53 6.65 10.34
N ALA A 207 20.21 6.49 11.63
CA ALA A 207 19.97 7.63 12.50
C ALA A 207 21.23 8.52 12.60
N LYS A 208 21.05 9.82 12.86
CA LYS A 208 22.16 10.77 13.05
C LYS A 208 23.09 10.34 14.19
N LYS A 209 22.55 9.75 15.25
CA LYS A 209 23.30 9.20 16.38
C LYS A 209 23.11 7.68 16.43
N GLY A 210 24.19 6.93 16.20
CA GLY A 210 24.24 5.47 16.33
C GLY A 210 24.19 4.69 15.00
N ARG A 211 24.21 3.36 15.10
CA ARG A 211 24.23 2.44 13.94
C ARG A 211 22.84 1.90 13.55
N LYS A 212 21.78 2.33 14.23
CA LYS A 212 20.41 1.87 13.97
C LYS A 212 19.91 2.46 12.65
N ILE A 213 19.19 1.65 11.88
CA ILE A 213 18.47 2.09 10.69
C ILE A 213 17.22 2.83 11.15
N GLU A 214 17.02 4.06 10.68
CA GLU A 214 15.87 4.89 11.03
C GLU A 214 14.84 4.90 9.89
N TYR A 215 15.31 4.98 8.63
CA TYR A 215 14.44 4.98 7.45
C TYR A 215 14.86 3.94 6.41
N LEU A 216 13.87 3.50 5.64
CA LEU A 216 14.06 2.83 4.37
C LEU A 216 13.61 3.77 3.25
N GLU A 217 14.44 3.87 2.22
CA GLU A 217 14.16 4.64 1.02
C GLU A 217 14.05 3.70 -0.17
N PHE A 218 12.91 3.74 -0.85
CA PHE A 218 12.65 3.02 -2.09
C PHE A 218 12.70 4.01 -3.23
N ILE A 219 13.51 3.69 -4.25
CA ILE A 219 13.69 4.52 -5.44
C ILE A 219 13.43 3.65 -6.66
N PHE A 220 12.62 4.11 -7.60
CA PHE A 220 12.32 3.41 -8.84
C PHE A 220 11.91 4.41 -9.93
N GLU A 221 11.92 4.00 -11.19
CA GLU A 221 11.52 4.88 -12.29
C GLU A 221 10.01 5.19 -12.21
N PRO A 222 9.63 6.47 -12.26
CA PRO A 222 8.22 6.85 -12.19
C PRO A 222 7.46 6.44 -13.46
N GLU A 223 6.23 5.94 -13.29
CA GLU A 223 5.31 5.69 -14.38
C GLU A 223 4.87 7.02 -15.01
N ASN A 224 4.96 7.10 -16.34
CA ASN A 224 4.46 8.24 -17.09
C ASN A 224 2.96 8.42 -16.83
N ARG A 225 2.56 9.63 -16.43
CA ARG A 225 1.16 10.01 -16.43
C ARG A 225 0.71 10.08 -17.88
N ILE A 226 -0.32 9.30 -18.25
CA ILE A 226 -1.01 9.46 -19.52
C ILE A 226 -1.76 10.80 -19.44
N TYR A 227 -1.10 11.89 -19.78
CA TYR A 227 -1.76 13.18 -19.90
C TYR A 227 -2.57 13.19 -21.19
N ASN A 228 -3.87 12.90 -21.11
CA ASN A 228 -4.82 13.38 -22.12
C ASN A 228 -5.05 14.89 -21.93
N LYS A 229 -4.01 15.67 -22.21
CA LYS A 229 -4.08 17.06 -22.64
C LYS A 229 -2.69 17.45 -23.17
N LYS A 230 -2.63 17.71 -24.48
CA LYS A 230 -1.51 18.38 -25.13
C LYS A 230 -1.23 19.68 -24.37
N TYR A 231 -0.24 19.67 -23.48
CA TYR A 231 0.43 20.88 -23.07
C TYR A 231 1.65 21.05 -23.96
N VAL A 232 1.67 22.17 -24.68
CA VAL A 232 2.76 22.59 -25.54
C VAL A 232 4.04 22.64 -24.71
N LYS A 233 5.07 21.88 -25.14
CA LYS A 233 6.40 21.90 -24.53
C LYS A 233 6.98 23.31 -24.66
N SER A 234 7.16 24.02 -23.56
CA SER A 234 8.24 25.02 -23.48
C SER A 234 9.55 24.26 -23.29
N LYS A 235 10.41 24.29 -24.31
CA LYS A 235 11.83 23.93 -24.17
C LYS A 235 12.41 24.77 -23.03
N ASN A 236 13.06 24.14 -22.04
CA ASN A 236 14.41 24.52 -21.60
C ASN A 236 14.89 23.73 -20.35
N THR A 237 16.15 23.30 -20.50
CA THR A 237 17.23 23.04 -19.53
C THR A 237 17.15 21.95 -18.45
N VAL A 238 18.21 21.15 -18.47
CA VAL A 238 18.66 20.12 -17.52
C VAL A 238 19.10 20.80 -16.22
N GLY A 239 18.58 20.35 -15.07
CA GLY A 239 18.98 20.79 -13.73
C GLY A 239 18.38 19.89 -12.65
N SER A 240 19.19 19.51 -11.67
CA SER A 240 18.89 18.56 -10.58
C SER A 240 17.60 18.88 -9.83
N ARG A 241 16.56 18.05 -9.99
CA ARG A 241 15.31 18.19 -9.25
C ARG A 241 15.47 17.59 -7.85
N GLN A 242 15.52 18.45 -6.84
CA GLN A 242 15.19 18.05 -5.47
C GLN A 242 13.78 17.44 -5.47
N TYR A 243 13.68 16.18 -5.05
CA TYR A 243 12.41 15.48 -4.88
C TYR A 243 11.66 16.07 -3.68
N ILE A 244 10.80 17.05 -3.93
CA ILE A 244 9.83 17.52 -2.94
C ILE A 244 8.63 16.58 -2.98
N SER A 245 8.45 15.77 -1.93
CA SER A 245 7.25 14.94 -1.75
C SER A 245 6.03 15.87 -1.68
N ARG A 246 5.14 15.80 -2.67
CA ARG A 246 3.89 16.58 -2.72
C ARG A 246 2.69 15.84 -2.13
N GLU A 247 2.92 14.72 -1.44
CA GLU A 247 1.83 13.96 -0.82
C GLU A 247 1.55 14.44 0.60
N LYS A 248 0.29 14.84 0.82
CA LYS A 248 -0.29 15.02 2.15
C LYS A 248 -0.51 13.64 2.74
N THR A 249 0.45 13.17 3.52
CA THR A 249 0.21 12.19 4.58
C THR A 249 -1.09 12.58 5.31
N PRO A 250 -2.09 11.70 5.50
CA PRO A 250 -3.28 12.03 6.26
C PRO A 250 -2.87 12.59 7.63
N SER A 251 -3.48 13.70 8.07
CA SER A 251 -3.11 14.38 9.33
C SER A 251 -3.21 13.47 10.56
N TRP A 252 -4.08 12.45 10.54
CA TRP A 252 -4.15 11.44 11.61
C TRP A 252 -2.89 10.56 11.73
N LEU A 253 -2.06 10.48 10.68
CA LEU A 253 -0.80 9.74 10.71
C LEU A 253 0.33 10.61 11.30
N GLU A 254 0.23 11.93 11.21
CA GLU A 254 1.09 12.87 11.92
C GLU A 254 0.72 12.93 13.41
N ASN A 255 -0.56 12.78 13.74
CA ASN A 255 -1.12 12.88 15.09
C ASN A 255 -1.12 11.57 15.90
N ARG A 256 -0.47 10.49 15.45
CA ARG A 256 -0.15 9.35 16.34
C ARG A 256 1.02 9.73 17.24
N THR A 257 0.77 10.65 18.16
CA THR A 257 1.67 10.88 19.29
C THR A 257 1.69 9.62 20.14
N TYR A 258 2.81 8.90 20.06
CA TYR A 258 3.27 8.11 21.19
C TYR A 258 3.33 9.07 22.38
N ASN A 259 2.36 8.97 23.30
CA ASN A 259 2.52 9.53 24.64
C ASN A 259 3.61 8.72 25.35
N LYS A 260 4.85 9.13 25.10
CA LYS A 260 5.93 9.10 26.06
C LYS A 260 6.49 10.51 26.10
N GLU A 261 6.20 11.20 27.18
CA GLU A 261 6.86 12.43 27.57
C GLU A 261 8.36 12.16 27.68
N ASP A 262 9.11 12.44 26.62
CA ASP A 262 10.53 12.74 26.71
C ASP A 262 10.67 14.22 26.38
N LYS A 263 10.97 15.03 27.40
CA LYS A 263 11.33 16.45 27.23
C LYS A 263 12.50 16.53 26.26
N ILE A 264 12.26 17.07 25.06
CA ILE A 264 13.31 17.38 24.09
C ILE A 264 13.91 18.73 24.52
N ASP A 265 15.07 18.67 25.14
CA ASP A 265 15.94 19.84 25.32
C ASP A 265 16.52 20.19 23.93
N ILE A 266 16.10 21.33 23.38
CA ILE A 266 16.51 21.78 22.06
C ILE A 266 17.89 22.40 22.21
N ASP A 267 18.91 21.70 21.72
CA ASP A 267 20.31 22.16 21.71
C ASP A 267 20.44 23.49 20.93
N PRO A 268 20.68 24.62 21.61
CA PRO A 268 20.74 25.95 20.98
C PRO A 268 21.86 26.08 19.94
N GLN A 269 22.85 25.18 19.99
CA GLN A 269 23.94 25.14 19.03
C GLN A 269 23.47 24.67 17.65
N LEU A 270 22.49 23.75 17.61
CA LEU A 270 21.97 23.19 16.37
C LEU A 270 21.17 24.22 15.55
N GLU A 271 20.47 25.13 16.22
CA GLU A 271 19.74 26.23 15.59
C GLU A 271 20.72 27.24 14.94
N LYS A 272 21.80 27.57 15.65
CA LYS A 272 22.87 28.45 15.15
C LYS A 272 23.59 27.85 13.94
N ASP A 273 23.89 26.56 13.97
CA ASP A 273 24.54 25.87 12.84
C ASP A 273 23.63 25.80 11.60
N ARG A 274 22.31 25.66 11.82
CA ARG A 274 21.31 25.69 10.75
C ARG A 274 21.18 27.07 10.12
N GLU A 275 21.21 28.13 10.92
CA GLU A 275 21.19 29.51 10.41
C GLU A 275 22.49 29.89 9.68
N ALA A 276 23.65 29.45 10.18
CA ALA A 276 24.93 29.66 9.52
C ALA A 276 24.98 28.98 8.13
N PHE A 277 24.48 27.74 8.04
CA PHE A 277 24.39 26.99 6.79
C PHE A 277 23.43 27.66 5.77
N LEU A 278 22.31 28.23 6.23
CA LEU A 278 21.38 28.96 5.37
C LEU A 278 21.94 30.30 4.88
N LYS A 279 22.78 30.97 5.68
CA LYS A 279 23.50 32.18 5.25
C LYS A 279 24.57 31.87 4.23
N GLN A 280 25.31 30.76 4.42
CA GLN A 280 26.35 30.32 3.48
C GLN A 280 25.75 29.96 2.11
N LEU A 281 24.60 29.28 2.09
CA LEU A 281 23.85 28.97 0.87
C LEU A 281 23.33 30.20 0.10
N LYS A 282 23.14 31.34 0.78
CA LYS A 282 22.76 32.60 0.12
C LYS A 282 23.95 33.33 -0.49
N ILE A 283 25.14 33.19 0.08
CA ILE A 283 26.35 33.84 -0.42
C ILE A 283 26.86 33.14 -1.68
N ASP A 284 26.78 31.81 -1.74
CA ASP A 284 27.23 31.01 -2.90
C ASP A 284 26.30 31.09 -4.14
N TRP A 285 25.20 31.85 -4.07
CA TRP A 285 24.23 32.00 -5.16
C TRP A 285 24.12 33.45 -5.70
N ASP A 286 24.84 34.40 -5.11
CA ASP A 286 24.85 35.83 -5.53
C ASP A 286 26.27 36.33 -5.94
N GLU A 287 27.24 35.43 -6.18
CA GLU A 287 28.50 35.68 -6.94
C GLU A 287 28.51 34.89 -8.26
#